data_AF-A0A661P207-F1
#
_entry.id   AF-A0A661P207-F1
#
_cell.length_a   1.000
_cell.length_b   1.000
_cell.length_c   1.000
_cell.angle_alpha   90.00
_cell.angle_beta   90.00
_cell.angle_gamma   90.00
#
_symmetry.space_group_name_H-M   'P 1'
#
loop_
_entity.id
_entity.type
_entity.pdbx_description
1 polymer ?
#
loop_
_entity_poly.entity_id
_entity_poly.type
_entity_poly.pdbx_seq_one_letter_code
_entity_poly.pdbx_strand_id
1 'polypeptide(L)'
;MKYEKKRARKQWITDWWPNRFNLRLLRQHCSSSNPYGPDFDYAAECRHLDLAAVKKDLQQIMTNTEEWWPADFGHYDLLFVRLAWHSAGSYRIYDGRG
;
A
#
# COMPACT_ATOMS: atom_id res chain seq x y z
N MET A 1 33.62 -22.42 13.69
CA MET A 1 32.31 -22.63 13.05
C MET A 1 31.23 -22.44 14.13
N LYS A 2 30.62 -21.24 14.23
CA LYS A 2 29.61 -20.95 15.26
C LYS A 2 28.26 -21.46 14.77
N TYR A 3 27.69 -22.47 15.43
CA TYR A 3 26.33 -22.90 15.18
C TYR A 3 25.36 -21.81 15.64
N GLU A 4 24.72 -21.15 14.69
CA GLU A 4 23.66 -20.18 14.97
C GLU A 4 22.40 -20.96 15.37
N LYS A 5 22.01 -20.87 16.66
CA LYS A 5 20.76 -21.49 17.15
C LYS A 5 19.58 -20.83 16.44
N LYS A 6 18.92 -21.55 15.51
CA LYS A 6 17.64 -21.12 14.93
C LYS A 6 16.64 -20.86 16.06
N ARG A 7 16.16 -19.62 16.16
CA ARG A 7 15.18 -19.21 17.17
C ARG A 7 13.85 -19.92 16.87
N ALA A 8 13.26 -20.57 17.88
CA ALA A 8 12.00 -21.28 17.73
C ALA A 8 10.87 -20.34 17.28
N ARG A 9 9.97 -20.82 16.41
CA ARG A 9 8.80 -20.06 15.95
C ARG A 9 7.93 -19.67 17.14
N LYS A 10 7.65 -18.38 17.29
CA LYS A 10 6.70 -17.89 18.30
C LYS A 10 5.31 -18.43 18.00
N GLN A 11 4.69 -19.08 18.98
CA GLN A 11 3.30 -19.55 18.89
C GLN A 11 2.35 -18.43 19.31
N TRP A 12 1.29 -18.24 18.53
CA TRP A 12 0.24 -17.26 18.78
C TRP A 12 -1.04 -17.95 19.25
N ILE A 13 -1.93 -17.17 19.86
CA ILE A 13 -3.24 -17.66 20.31
C ILE A 13 -4.09 -18.25 19.16
N THR A 14 -3.86 -17.81 17.93
CA THR A 14 -4.52 -18.33 16.72
C THR A 14 -4.00 -19.70 16.28
N ASP A 15 -2.77 -20.07 16.66
CA ASP A 15 -2.24 -21.40 16.38
C ASP A 15 -2.93 -22.45 17.27
N TRP A 16 -3.21 -22.10 18.53
CA TRP A 16 -3.84 -22.98 19.52
C TRP A 16 -5.36 -23.06 19.37
N TRP A 17 -6.02 -21.94 19.02
CA TRP A 17 -7.45 -21.88 18.79
C TRP A 17 -7.74 -21.28 17.41
N PRO A 18 -7.67 -22.09 16.33
CA PRO A 18 -7.83 -21.59 14.96
C PRO A 18 -9.21 -20.96 14.69
N ASN A 19 -10.27 -21.52 15.30
CA ASN A 19 -11.66 -21.11 15.08
C ASN A 19 -12.16 -20.06 16.08
N ARG A 20 -11.26 -19.45 16.88
CA ARG A 20 -11.66 -18.40 17.82
C ARG A 20 -12.23 -17.18 17.10
N PHE A 21 -13.26 -16.57 17.65
CA PHE A 21 -13.81 -15.34 17.10
C PHE A 21 -12.78 -14.19 17.12
N ASN A 22 -12.57 -13.53 15.99
CA ASN A 22 -11.51 -12.53 15.84
C ASN A 22 -12.04 -11.10 15.99
N LEU A 23 -11.93 -10.57 17.20
CA LEU A 23 -12.31 -9.18 17.53
C LEU A 23 -11.35 -8.11 16.97
N ARG A 24 -10.20 -8.49 16.40
CA ARG A 24 -9.22 -7.50 15.89
C ARG A 24 -9.78 -6.69 14.71
N LEU A 25 -10.74 -7.24 13.97
CA LEU A 25 -11.40 -6.58 12.85
C LEU A 25 -12.12 -5.28 13.28
N LEU A 26 -12.65 -5.24 14.50
CA LEU A 26 -13.42 -4.10 15.03
C LEU A 26 -12.54 -2.91 15.47
N ARG A 27 -11.21 -3.08 15.42
CA ARG A 27 -10.22 -2.07 15.82
C ARG A 27 -9.14 -1.87 14.76
N GLN A 28 -9.49 -2.12 13.51
CA GLN A 28 -8.61 -1.79 12.39
C GLN A 28 -8.48 -0.27 12.29
N HIS A 29 -7.28 0.22 11.92
CA HIS A 29 -7.00 1.64 11.69
C HIS A 29 -7.31 2.59 12.88
N CYS A 30 -6.98 2.17 14.11
CA CYS A 30 -7.10 3.06 15.29
C CYS A 30 -6.32 4.37 15.10
N SER A 31 -6.80 5.46 15.69
CA SER A 31 -6.15 6.78 15.65
C SER A 31 -4.69 6.76 16.12
N SER A 32 -4.33 5.90 17.07
CA SER A 32 -2.94 5.72 17.54
C SER A 32 -1.98 5.20 16.46
N SER A 33 -2.51 4.65 15.36
CA SER A 33 -1.71 4.20 14.21
C SER A 33 -1.65 5.23 13.07
N ASN A 34 -2.41 6.33 13.17
CA ASN A 34 -2.45 7.40 12.18
C ASN A 34 -1.48 8.53 12.58
N PRO A 35 -0.45 8.84 11.77
CA PRO A 35 0.50 9.91 12.07
C PRO A 35 -0.04 11.33 11.86
N TYR A 36 -1.15 11.50 11.11
CA TYR A 36 -1.66 12.82 10.73
C TYR A 36 -2.41 13.56 11.85
N GLY A 37 -2.76 12.87 12.93
CA GLY A 37 -3.53 13.46 14.03
C GLY A 37 -5.03 13.61 13.73
N PRO A 38 -5.80 14.10 14.72
CA PRO A 38 -7.27 14.17 14.63
C PRO A 38 -7.79 15.32 13.76
N ASP A 39 -7.01 16.39 13.59
CA ASP A 39 -7.45 17.62 12.93
C ASP A 39 -7.19 17.63 11.41
N PHE A 40 -6.59 16.57 10.87
CA PHE A 40 -6.22 16.48 9.46
C PHE A 40 -7.42 16.10 8.56
N ASP A 41 -7.72 16.94 7.56
CA ASP A 41 -8.75 16.69 6.55
C ASP A 41 -8.11 16.50 5.15
N TYR A 42 -7.98 15.24 4.73
CA TYR A 42 -7.45 14.89 3.42
C TYR A 42 -8.25 15.51 2.25
N ALA A 43 -9.57 15.64 2.38
CA ALA A 43 -10.39 16.20 1.31
C ALA A 43 -10.16 17.71 1.17
N ALA A 44 -9.90 18.42 2.27
CA ALA A 44 -9.50 19.83 2.23
C ALA A 44 -8.14 19.99 1.56
N GLU A 45 -7.13 19.22 1.98
CA GLU A 45 -5.78 19.28 1.41
C GLU A 45 -5.77 18.94 -0.09
N CYS A 46 -6.52 17.91 -0.51
CA CYS A 46 -6.63 17.56 -1.94
C CYS A 46 -7.24 18.67 -2.80
N ARG A 47 -8.13 19.51 -2.25
CA ARG A 47 -8.70 20.65 -2.99
C ARG A 47 -7.68 21.77 -3.21
N HIS A 48 -6.67 21.86 -2.36
CA HIS A 48 -5.59 22.85 -2.48
C HIS A 48 -4.44 22.38 -3.39
N LEU A 49 -4.44 21.10 -3.79
CA LEU A 49 -3.39 20.51 -4.61
C LEU A 49 -3.39 21.07 -6.04
N ASP A 50 -2.22 21.49 -6.52
CA ASP A 50 -2.02 21.81 -7.93
C ASP A 50 -1.97 20.52 -8.77
N LEU A 51 -3.13 20.14 -9.29
CA LEU A 51 -3.27 18.94 -10.13
C LEU A 51 -2.47 19.04 -11.44
N ALA A 52 -2.26 20.25 -11.97
CA ALA A 52 -1.52 20.44 -13.22
C ALA A 52 -0.03 20.20 -12.98
N ALA A 53 0.53 20.69 -11.88
CA ALA A 53 1.90 20.40 -11.47
C ALA A 53 2.13 18.90 -11.28
N VAL A 54 1.25 18.22 -10.52
CA VAL A 54 1.38 16.77 -10.29
C VAL A 54 1.35 15.97 -11.60
N LYS A 55 0.45 16.32 -12.53
CA LYS A 55 0.39 15.64 -13.84
C LYS A 55 1.66 15.87 -14.65
N LYS A 56 2.22 17.08 -14.62
CA LYS A 56 3.47 17.41 -15.30
C LYS A 56 4.64 16.60 -14.73
N ASP A 57 4.73 16.50 -13.41
CA ASP A 57 5.78 15.73 -12.75
C ASP A 57 5.66 14.24 -13.06
N LEU A 58 4.44 13.70 -13.10
CA LEU A 58 4.19 12.32 -13.52
C LEU A 58 4.64 12.05 -14.97
N GLN A 59 4.38 12.98 -15.89
CA GLN A 59 4.84 12.86 -17.28
C GLN A 59 6.37 12.86 -17.37
N GLN A 60 7.05 13.67 -16.55
CA GLN A 60 8.50 13.68 -16.50
C GLN A 60 9.06 12.36 -15.98
N ILE A 61 8.50 11.80 -14.90
CA ILE A 61 8.91 10.52 -14.34
C ILE A 61 8.73 9.40 -15.37
N MET A 62 7.67 9.43 -16.16
CA MET A 62 7.38 8.38 -17.13
C MET A 62 8.52 8.16 -18.13
N THR A 63 9.29 9.18 -18.50
CA THR A 63 10.43 9.06 -19.43
C THR A 63 11.80 9.09 -18.75
N ASN A 64 11.84 9.37 -17.44
CA ASN A 64 13.10 9.46 -16.69
C ASN A 64 13.46 8.09 -16.12
N THR A 65 14.27 7.33 -16.86
CA THR A 65 14.64 5.97 -16.47
C THR A 65 15.61 5.96 -15.29
N GLU A 66 15.36 5.05 -14.35
CA GLU A 66 16.20 4.81 -13.18
C GLU A 66 17.08 3.57 -13.38
N GLU A 67 18.35 3.60 -12.94
CA GLU A 67 19.29 2.50 -13.16
C GLU A 67 18.90 1.20 -12.43
N TRP A 68 18.29 1.33 -11.24
CA TRP A 68 17.89 0.19 -10.41
C TRP A 68 16.59 -0.48 -10.91
N TRP A 69 15.83 0.20 -11.77
CA TRP A 69 14.66 -0.37 -12.42
C TRP A 69 14.43 0.29 -13.79
N PRO A 70 15.17 -0.10 -14.83
CA PRO A 70 15.14 0.60 -16.12
C PRO A 70 13.75 0.58 -16.78
N ALA A 71 13.40 1.66 -17.47
CA ALA A 71 12.15 1.76 -18.21
C ALA A 71 12.20 0.93 -19.50
N ASP A 72 11.20 0.07 -19.70
CA ASP A 72 11.02 -0.64 -20.96
C ASP A 72 10.79 0.38 -22.09
N PHE A 73 11.54 0.26 -23.20
CA PHE A 73 11.45 1.18 -24.34
C PHE A 73 11.70 2.66 -23.98
N GLY A 74 12.31 2.94 -22.83
CA GLY A 74 12.52 4.31 -22.34
C GLY A 74 11.27 4.98 -21.77
N HIS A 75 10.20 4.23 -21.46
CA HIS A 75 8.97 4.79 -20.90
C HIS A 75 8.28 3.85 -19.88
N TYR A 76 7.80 4.36 -18.74
CA TYR A 76 7.12 3.58 -17.70
C TYR A 76 5.59 3.50 -17.86
N ASP A 77 5.05 3.87 -19.02
CA ASP A 77 3.59 3.96 -19.23
C ASP A 77 2.90 2.61 -19.04
N LEU A 78 3.40 1.57 -19.70
CA LEU A 78 2.85 0.21 -19.60
C LEU A 78 2.92 -0.32 -18.17
N LEU A 79 3.99 -0.01 -17.45
CA LEU A 79 4.14 -0.36 -16.05
C LEU A 79 3.09 0.35 -15.17
N PHE A 80 2.92 1.66 -15.32
CA PHE A 80 1.96 2.43 -14.51
C PHE A 80 0.50 2.14 -14.85
N VAL A 81 0.18 1.88 -16.12
CA VAL A 81 -1.16 1.40 -16.50
C VAL A 81 -1.44 0.06 -15.82
N ARG A 82 -0.49 -0.88 -15.88
CA ARG A 82 -0.62 -2.18 -15.21
C ARG A 82 -0.74 -2.01 -13.69
N LEU A 83 0.05 -1.14 -13.08
CA LEU A 83 -0.03 -0.84 -11.64
C LEU A 83 -1.42 -0.33 -11.24
N ALA A 84 -1.94 0.66 -11.97
CA ALA A 84 -3.28 1.21 -11.72
C ALA A 84 -4.37 0.14 -11.90
N TRP A 85 -4.26 -0.68 -12.94
CA TRP A 85 -5.16 -1.81 -13.17
C TRP A 85 -5.15 -2.81 -12.01
N HIS A 86 -3.97 -3.25 -11.56
CA HIS A 86 -3.87 -4.20 -10.45
C HIS A 86 -4.33 -3.62 -9.11
N SER A 87 -4.13 -2.31 -8.89
CA SER A 87 -4.64 -1.60 -7.72
C SER A 87 -6.17 -1.67 -7.63
N ALA A 88 -6.86 -1.43 -8.75
CA ALA A 88 -8.33 -1.51 -8.80
C ALA A 88 -8.85 -2.96 -8.92
N GLY A 89 -8.04 -3.87 -9.48
CA GLY A 89 -8.45 -5.23 -9.83
C GLY A 89 -8.70 -6.17 -8.65
N SER A 90 -8.40 -5.77 -7.41
CA SER A 90 -8.75 -6.53 -6.20
C SER A 90 -10.23 -6.41 -5.81
N TYR A 91 -10.94 -5.42 -6.38
CA TYR A 91 -12.34 -5.17 -6.10
C TYR A 91 -13.24 -6.38 -6.42
N ARG A 92 -14.15 -6.68 -5.49
CA ARG A 92 -15.17 -7.74 -5.66
C ARG A 92 -16.56 -7.25 -5.28
N ILE A 93 -17.56 -7.62 -6.08
CA ILE A 93 -18.94 -7.13 -5.93
C ILE A 93 -19.70 -7.70 -4.71
N TYR A 94 -19.26 -8.85 -4.18
CA TYR A 94 -20.01 -9.59 -3.16
C TYR A 94 -20.07 -8.86 -1.81
N ASP A 95 -18.95 -8.26 -1.40
CA ASP A 95 -18.81 -7.58 -0.10
C ASP A 95 -18.20 -6.17 -0.24
N GLY A 96 -17.98 -5.71 -1.47
CA GLY A 96 -17.37 -4.42 -1.79
C GLY A 96 -15.89 -4.32 -1.39
N ARG A 97 -15.25 -5.41 -0.96
CA ARG A 97 -13.82 -5.39 -0.58
C ARG A 97 -12.94 -5.46 -1.82
N GLY A 98 -11.74 -4.92 -1.66
CA GLY A 98 -10.72 -4.78 -2.69
C GLY A 98 -9.67 -3.84 -2.17
#